data_AF-A0A9X2L1L2-F1
#
_entry.id   AF-A0A9X2L1L2-F1
#
_cell.length_a   1.000
_cell.length_b   1.000
_cell.length_c   1.000
_cell.angle_alpha   90.00
_cell.angle_beta   90.00
_cell.angle_gamma   90.00
#
_symmetry.space_group_name_H-M   'P 1'
#
loop_
_entity.id
_entity.type
_entity.pdbx_description
1 polymer ?
#
loop_
_entity_poly.entity_id
_entity_poly.type
_entity_poly.pdbx_seq_one_letter_code
_entity_poly.pdbx_strand_id
1 'polypeptide(L)'
;MKRNIIFIMLFSFLLAACTQRTYIRKNQSHFDYPNSNVTPIGSSKVLGTSKTGLSMKPPTITSTIEAQAYQDALNKVSGADMLINIDYNWKVTVIPVYVLTLYTGKLTVEGYPVTMEVGEQELN
;
A
#
# COMPACT_ATOMS: atom_id res chain seq x y z
N MET A 1 -18.65 -42.81 4.03
CA MET A 1 -17.55 -42.28 3.17
C MET A 1 -17.94 -41.14 2.24
N LYS A 2 -19.09 -41.19 1.53
CA LYS A 2 -19.50 -40.13 0.57
C LYS A 2 -19.67 -38.71 1.16
N ARG A 3 -20.11 -38.59 2.43
CA ARG A 3 -20.27 -37.30 3.13
C ARG A 3 -18.94 -36.56 3.38
N ASN A 4 -17.84 -37.31 3.58
CA ASN A 4 -16.52 -36.73 3.83
C ASN A 4 -15.85 -36.26 2.53
N ILE A 5 -16.15 -36.92 1.40
CA ILE A 5 -15.63 -36.53 0.08
C ILE A 5 -16.17 -35.16 -0.35
N ILE A 6 -17.45 -34.88 -0.06
CA ILE A 6 -18.07 -33.57 -0.35
C ILE A 6 -17.41 -32.45 0.48
N PHE A 7 -17.15 -32.70 1.77
CA PHE A 7 -16.45 -31.74 2.63
C PHE A 7 -15.02 -31.48 2.17
N ILE A 8 -14.30 -32.52 1.72
CA ILE A 8 -12.93 -32.39 1.21
C ILE A 8 -12.92 -31.61 -0.12
N MET A 9 -13.84 -31.88 -1.05
CA MET A 9 -13.95 -31.11 -2.31
C MET A 9 -14.29 -29.64 -2.05
N LEU A 10 -15.21 -29.36 -1.11
CA LEU A 10 -15.58 -27.99 -0.75
C LEU A 10 -14.38 -27.24 -0.13
N PHE A 11 -13.55 -27.93 0.64
CA PHE A 11 -12.34 -27.36 1.24
C PHE A 11 -11.22 -27.13 0.22
N SER A 12 -11.08 -28.02 -0.78
CA SER A 12 -10.09 -27.86 -1.85
C SER A 12 -10.39 -26.68 -2.78
N PHE A 13 -11.66 -26.32 -2.98
CA PHE A 13 -12.04 -25.12 -3.76
C PHE A 13 -11.79 -23.81 -3.02
N LEU A 14 -11.83 -23.79 -1.68
CA LEU A 14 -11.51 -22.61 -0.87
C LEU A 14 -10.01 -22.23 -0.92
N LEU A 15 -9.14 -23.15 -1.35
CA LEU A 15 -7.70 -22.92 -1.50
C LEU A 15 -7.33 -22.23 -2.83
N ALA A 16 -8.27 -22.07 -3.77
CA ALA A 16 -8.04 -21.40 -5.05
C ALA A 16 -8.15 -19.86 -4.98
N ALA A 17 -7.77 -19.26 -3.84
CA ALA A 17 -7.72 -17.81 -3.72
C ALA A 17 -6.63 -17.23 -4.65
N CYS A 18 -7.05 -16.63 -5.76
CA CYS A 18 -6.13 -15.98 -6.69
C CYS A 18 -5.79 -14.57 -6.17
N THR A 19 -4.49 -14.31 -6.00
CA THR A 19 -3.99 -12.96 -5.71
C THR A 19 -3.59 -12.29 -7.01
N GLN A 20 -4.17 -11.12 -7.31
CA GLN A 20 -3.67 -10.25 -8.38
C GLN A 20 -2.82 -9.12 -7.76
N ARG A 21 -1.62 -8.89 -8.32
CA ARG A 21 -0.73 -7.79 -7.92
C ARG A 21 -0.63 -6.79 -9.06
N THR A 22 -0.86 -5.52 -8.75
CA THR A 22 -0.66 -4.41 -9.67
C THR A 22 0.35 -3.45 -9.05
N TYR A 23 1.43 -3.19 -9.77
CA TYR A 23 2.45 -2.22 -9.37
C TYR A 23 2.12 -0.89 -10.05
N ILE A 24 1.92 0.16 -9.26
CA ILE A 24 1.78 1.52 -9.76
C ILE A 24 3.07 2.25 -9.38
N ARG A 25 3.98 2.34 -10.33
CA ARG A 25 5.20 3.14 -10.16
C ARG A 25 4.87 4.59 -10.47
N LYS A 26 4.81 5.45 -9.45
CA LYS A 26 4.87 6.90 -9.68
C LYS A 26 6.32 7.26 -10.06
N ASN A 27 6.50 8.20 -10.97
CA ASN A 27 7.82 8.67 -11.41
C ASN A 27 8.67 9.05 -10.18
N GLN A 28 9.97 8.72 -10.21
CA GLN A 28 10.91 9.14 -9.18
C GLN A 28 10.81 10.66 -9.03
N SER A 29 10.53 11.13 -7.81
CA SER A 29 10.66 12.53 -7.47
C SER A 29 12.16 12.84 -7.49
N HIS A 30 12.65 13.42 -8.58
CA HIS A 30 14.01 13.93 -8.69
C HIS A 30 14.19 15.14 -7.75
N PHE A 31 14.32 14.86 -6.44
CA PHE A 31 14.93 15.80 -5.53
C PHE A 31 16.44 15.58 -5.62
N ASP A 32 17.06 16.29 -6.57
CA ASP A 32 18.51 16.30 -6.73
C ASP A 32 19.11 17.14 -5.59
N TYR A 33 19.72 16.46 -4.61
CA TYR A 33 20.64 17.08 -3.65
C TYR A 33 21.80 17.72 -4.43
N PRO A 34 22.15 19.01 -4.21
CA PRO A 34 22.15 19.70 -2.91
C PRO A 34 21.33 21.00 -2.82
N ASN A 35 20.45 21.31 -3.79
CA ASN A 35 19.63 22.54 -3.77
C ASN A 35 18.21 22.36 -3.20
N SER A 36 17.96 21.26 -2.48
CA SER A 36 16.68 21.04 -1.79
C SER A 36 16.85 21.16 -0.29
N ASN A 37 15.92 21.84 0.39
CA ASN A 37 15.84 21.86 1.86
C ASN A 37 15.37 20.53 2.47
N VAL A 38 15.32 19.47 1.67
CA VAL A 38 14.85 18.14 2.04
C VAL A 38 16.06 17.33 2.45
N THR A 39 16.08 16.75 3.66
CA THR A 39 17.18 15.91 4.18
C THR A 39 16.73 14.49 4.49
N PRO A 40 17.43 13.42 4.04
CA PRO A 40 17.04 12.04 4.36
C PRO A 40 17.14 11.75 5.85
N ILE A 41 16.09 11.17 6.42
CA ILE A 41 16.07 10.71 7.82
C ILE A 41 16.08 9.19 7.84
N GLY A 42 17.25 8.63 7.58
CA GLY A 42 17.46 7.19 7.58
C GLY A 42 18.04 6.69 6.27
N SER A 43 18.61 5.48 6.34
CA SER A 43 19.33 4.85 5.22
C SER A 43 18.46 3.90 4.39
N SER A 44 17.19 3.70 4.76
CA SER A 44 16.32 2.70 4.15
C SER A 44 14.91 3.23 3.89
N LYS A 45 14.23 2.58 2.94
CA LYS A 45 12.81 2.82 2.70
C LYS A 45 11.98 2.36 3.90
N VAL A 46 10.97 3.13 4.24
CA VAL A 46 9.91 2.73 5.17
C VAL A 46 8.68 2.26 4.41
N LEU A 47 8.01 1.27 4.97
CA LEU A 47 6.86 0.60 4.37
C LEU A 47 5.64 0.87 5.22
N GLY A 48 4.55 1.35 4.63
CA GLY A 48 3.25 1.53 5.28
C GLY A 48 2.17 0.74 4.55
N THR A 49 1.12 0.36 5.28
CA THR A 49 0.05 -0.47 4.72
C THR A 49 -1.34 0.01 5.11
N SER A 50 -2.28 -0.10 4.15
CA SER A 50 -3.71 0.00 4.42
C SER A 50 -4.46 -1.14 3.72
N LYS A 51 -5.63 -1.50 4.26
CA LYS A 51 -6.47 -2.58 3.75
C LYS A 51 -7.91 -2.13 3.64
N THR A 52 -8.58 -2.55 2.58
CA THR A 52 -10.03 -2.43 2.50
C THR A 52 -10.70 -3.56 3.27
N GLY A 53 -11.93 -3.33 3.72
CA GLY A 53 -12.80 -4.40 4.18
C GLY A 53 -13.11 -5.43 3.09
N LEU A 54 -13.78 -6.50 3.50
CA LEU A 54 -14.36 -7.48 2.58
C LEU A 54 -15.58 -6.87 1.88
N SER A 55 -15.66 -7.03 0.56
CA SER A 55 -16.76 -6.51 -0.25
C SER A 55 -17.10 -7.48 -1.39
N MET A 56 -18.35 -7.46 -1.85
CA MET A 56 -18.77 -8.18 -3.06
C MET A 56 -18.39 -7.47 -4.36
N LYS A 57 -17.85 -6.23 -4.26
CA LYS A 57 -17.35 -5.46 -5.40
C LYS A 57 -15.82 -5.40 -5.36
N PRO A 58 -15.14 -5.41 -6.52
CA PRO A 58 -13.70 -5.19 -6.58
C PRO A 58 -13.32 -3.87 -5.88
N PRO A 59 -12.34 -3.88 -4.97
CA PRO A 59 -11.91 -2.69 -4.26
C PRO A 59 -11.12 -1.77 -5.20
N THR A 60 -11.30 -0.47 -5.01
CA THR A 60 -10.53 0.58 -5.68
C THR A 60 -9.66 1.30 -4.66
N ILE A 61 -8.55 1.89 -5.13
CA ILE A 61 -7.74 2.78 -4.30
C ILE A 61 -8.53 4.07 -4.08
N THR A 62 -8.79 4.42 -2.83
CA THR A 62 -9.40 5.70 -2.44
C THR A 62 -8.34 6.58 -1.77
N SER A 63 -8.58 7.90 -1.73
CA SER A 63 -7.71 8.85 -1.04
C SER A 63 -7.51 8.48 0.44
N THR A 64 -8.54 7.93 1.10
CA THR A 64 -8.44 7.47 2.49
C THR A 64 -7.48 6.29 2.65
N ILE A 65 -7.54 5.30 1.75
CA ILE A 65 -6.65 4.14 1.79
C ILE A 65 -5.20 4.57 1.47
N GLU A 66 -5.03 5.48 0.51
CA GLU A 66 -3.72 6.06 0.17
C GLU A 66 -3.13 6.85 1.34
N ALA A 67 -3.90 7.78 1.92
CA ALA A 67 -3.49 8.58 3.06
C ALA A 67 -3.14 7.71 4.26
N GLN A 68 -3.94 6.68 4.56
CA GLN A 68 -3.68 5.78 5.68
C GLN A 68 -2.39 4.97 5.47
N ALA A 69 -2.15 4.43 4.28
CA ALA A 69 -0.92 3.69 3.99
C ALA A 69 0.31 4.61 4.02
N TYR A 70 0.18 5.83 3.50
CA TYR A 70 1.25 6.83 3.54
C TYR A 70 1.57 7.27 4.97
N GLN A 71 0.56 7.57 5.79
CA GLN A 71 0.75 7.96 7.18
C GLN A 71 1.29 6.80 8.03
N ASP A 72 0.85 5.56 7.78
CA ASP A 72 1.44 4.37 8.42
C ASP A 72 2.93 4.22 8.09
N ALA A 73 3.37 4.61 6.88
CA ALA A 73 4.78 4.62 6.51
C ALA A 73 5.54 5.77 7.21
N LEU A 74 5.00 6.99 7.17
CA LEU A 74 5.63 8.18 7.73
C LEU A 74 5.82 8.08 9.25
N ASN A 75 4.81 7.59 9.97
CA ASN A 75 4.85 7.45 11.42
C ASN A 75 5.88 6.42 11.93
N LYS A 76 6.54 5.66 11.05
CA LYS A 76 7.63 4.74 11.43
C LYS A 76 8.94 5.44 11.71
N VAL A 77 9.08 6.71 11.30
CA VAL A 77 10.30 7.51 11.51
C VAL A 77 9.91 8.82 12.16
N SER A 78 10.28 8.98 13.43
CA SER A 78 10.07 10.24 14.14
C SER A 78 10.85 11.37 13.47
N GLY A 79 10.21 12.53 13.30
CA GLY A 79 10.81 13.70 12.66
C GLY A 79 10.80 13.70 11.13
N ALA A 80 10.26 12.65 10.48
CA ALA A 80 10.04 12.67 9.05
C ALA A 80 8.83 13.55 8.68
N ASP A 81 9.05 14.49 7.76
CA ASP A 81 8.00 15.38 7.25
C ASP A 81 7.30 14.78 6.04
N MET A 82 8.03 14.02 5.21
CA MET A 82 7.47 13.37 4.04
C MET A 82 8.25 12.14 3.58
N LEU A 83 7.70 11.42 2.60
CA LEU A 83 8.36 10.33 1.90
C LEU A 83 8.70 10.76 0.47
N ILE A 84 9.89 10.43 0.00
CA ILE A 84 10.30 10.59 -1.40
C ILE A 84 10.55 9.24 -2.06
N ASN A 85 10.61 9.23 -3.40
CA ASN A 85 10.82 8.01 -4.18
C ASN A 85 9.84 6.89 -3.80
N ILE A 86 8.55 7.25 -3.82
CA ILE A 86 7.46 6.41 -3.33
C ILE A 86 7.05 5.36 -4.36
N ASP A 87 7.04 4.10 -3.95
CA ASP A 87 6.50 2.98 -4.69
C ASP A 87 5.14 2.55 -4.10
N TYR A 88 4.13 2.43 -4.95
CA TYR A 88 2.79 1.97 -4.56
C TYR A 88 2.54 0.55 -5.10
N ASN A 89 2.17 -0.35 -4.20
CA ASN A 89 1.81 -1.72 -4.55
C ASN A 89 0.38 -2.02 -4.12
N TRP A 90 -0.47 -2.27 -5.11
CA TRP A 90 -1.87 -2.63 -4.89
C TRP A 90 -2.08 -4.11 -5.12
N LYS A 91 -2.55 -4.80 -4.08
CA LYS A 91 -2.88 -6.22 -4.13
C LYS A 91 -4.37 -6.42 -3.93
N VAL A 92 -5.03 -7.03 -4.89
CA VAL A 92 -6.42 -7.49 -4.76
C VAL A 92 -6.42 -8.99 -4.49
N THR A 93 -7.09 -9.39 -3.42
CA THR A 93 -7.33 -10.79 -3.08
C THR A 93 -8.76 -11.12 -3.43
N VAL A 94 -8.94 -12.13 -4.27
CA VAL A 94 -10.26 -12.66 -4.66
C VAL A 94 -10.52 -13.94 -3.87
N ILE A 95 -11.64 -13.97 -3.16
CA ILE A 95 -12.06 -15.07 -2.29
C ILE A 95 -13.38 -15.63 -2.86
N PRO A 96 -13.33 -16.74 -3.60
CA PRO A 96 -14.54 -17.40 -4.08
C PRO A 96 -15.26 -18.11 -2.93
N VAL A 97 -16.51 -17.74 -2.65
CA VAL A 97 -17.37 -18.35 -1.61
C VAL A 97 -18.65 -18.89 -2.25
N TYR A 98 -18.60 -20.11 -2.79
CA TYR A 98 -19.69 -20.88 -3.41
C TYR A 98 -20.58 -20.12 -4.42
N VAL A 99 -21.47 -19.23 -3.97
CA VAL A 99 -22.38 -18.39 -4.79
C VAL A 99 -21.96 -16.92 -4.88
N LEU A 100 -21.01 -16.47 -4.05
CA LEU A 100 -20.59 -15.08 -3.97
C LEU A 100 -19.07 -14.96 -4.08
N THR A 101 -18.58 -13.93 -4.74
CA THR A 101 -17.15 -13.59 -4.76
C THR A 101 -16.91 -12.42 -3.82
N LEU A 102 -16.03 -12.62 -2.85
CA LEU A 102 -15.58 -11.56 -1.96
C LEU A 102 -14.21 -11.05 -2.41
N TYR A 103 -14.00 -9.76 -2.22
CA TYR A 103 -12.77 -9.07 -2.55
C TYR A 103 -12.25 -8.32 -1.34
N THR A 104 -10.93 -8.26 -1.21
CA THR A 104 -10.24 -7.34 -0.29
C THR A 104 -9.00 -6.81 -0.97
N GLY A 105 -8.69 -5.54 -0.72
CA GLY A 105 -7.54 -4.84 -1.28
C GLY A 105 -6.54 -4.51 -0.18
N LYS A 106 -5.25 -4.61 -0.50
CA LYS A 106 -4.16 -4.15 0.34
C LYS A 106 -3.30 -3.19 -0.48
N LEU A 107 -3.15 -1.96 0.02
CA LEU A 107 -2.19 -0.99 -0.48
C LEU A 107 -0.95 -1.03 0.40
N THR A 108 0.21 -1.12 -0.22
CA THR A 108 1.50 -0.93 0.42
C THR A 108 2.16 0.30 -0.21
N VAL A 109 2.71 1.17 0.62
CA VAL A 109 3.46 2.36 0.25
C VAL A 109 4.88 2.21 0.77
N GLU A 110 5.88 2.32 -0.09
CA GLU A 110 7.29 2.27 0.30
C GLU A 110 8.01 3.54 -0.16
N GLY A 111 8.77 4.20 0.70
CA GLY A 111 9.49 5.43 0.32
C GLY A 111 10.60 5.78 1.29
N TYR A 112 11.49 6.70 0.91
CA TYR A 112 12.54 7.18 1.80
C TYR A 112 12.00 8.32 2.67
N PRO A 113 12.09 8.20 4.00
CA PRO A 113 11.74 9.27 4.92
C PRO A 113 12.72 10.43 4.80
N VAL A 114 12.19 11.65 4.77
CA VAL A 114 12.97 12.89 4.73
C VAL A 114 12.35 13.92 5.67
N THR A 115 13.17 14.81 6.21
CA THR A 115 12.73 16.07 6.84
C THR A 115 12.87 17.18 5.81
N MET A 116 12.11 18.25 5.98
CA MET A 116 12.25 19.45 5.19
C MET A 116 12.38 20.66 6.12
N GLU A 117 13.45 21.43 5.95
CA GLU A 117 13.54 22.75 6.57
C GLU A 117 12.77 23.76 5.70
N VAL A 118 11.66 24.28 6.23
CA VAL A 118 10.89 25.31 5.53
C VAL A 118 11.70 26.61 5.55
N GLY A 119 12.28 26.97 4.41
CA GLY A 119 12.92 28.26 4.23
C GLY A 119 11.89 29.36 3.98
N GLU A 120 12.16 30.56 4.45
CA GLU A 120 11.38 31.75 4.07
C GLU A 120 11.92 32.30 2.75
N GLN A 121 11.03 32.54 1.77
CA GLN A 121 11.36 33.23 0.54
C GLN A 121 10.85 34.66 0.63
N GLU A 122 11.75 35.63 0.78
CA GLU A 122 11.39 37.04 0.62
C GLU A 122 11.02 37.30 -0.84
N LEU A 123 9.77 37.68 -1.07
CA LEU A 123 9.30 38.15 -2.37
C LEU A 123 9.69 39.62 -2.50
N ASN A 124 10.78 39.89 -3.21
CA ASN A 124 11.16 41.25 -3.62
C ASN A 124 10.24 41.76 -4.74
#